data_AF-M3VE37-F1
#
_entry.id   AF-M3VE37-F1
#
_cell.length_a   1.000
_cell.length_b   1.000
_cell.length_c   1.000
_cell.angle_alpha   90.00
_cell.angle_beta   90.00
_cell.angle_gamma   90.00
#
_symmetry.space_group_name_H-M   'P 1'
#
loop_
_entity.id
_entity.type
_entity.pdbx_description
1 polymer ?
#
loop_
_entity_poly.entity_id
_entity_poly.type
_entity_poly.pdbx_seq_one_letter_code
_entity_poly.pdbx_strand_id
1 'polypeptide(L)'
;MSSRDDYDGEYDLDESDQLQPEDTLDDAEVGDILDRGYSPPDYAPGNHEHETLDSRLAEEEPDVAANDDDADPDFPEQAECGNSRAGRIVASDIAGDSDVFGRDAGVDGAGASAEEAAMHIID
;
A
#
# COMPACT_ATOMS: atom_id res chain seq x y z
N MET A 1 44.57 10.69 9.67
CA MET A 1 43.92 12.01 9.58
C MET A 1 42.49 11.84 10.06
N SER A 2 42.03 12.76 10.90
CA SER A 2 40.79 12.73 11.68
C SER A 2 39.57 13.10 10.83
N SER A 3 38.48 12.34 10.97
CA SER A 3 37.13 12.85 11.24
C SER A 3 36.30 11.67 11.71
N ARG A 4 36.24 11.46 13.02
CA ARG A 4 35.17 10.67 13.62
C ARG A 4 34.11 11.71 13.91
N ASP A 5 33.14 11.82 13.02
CA ASP A 5 31.94 12.60 13.26
C ASP A 5 31.30 12.08 14.55
N ASP A 6 31.36 12.92 15.59
CA ASP A 6 30.55 12.80 16.80
C ASP A 6 29.08 12.92 16.37
N TYR A 7 28.42 11.77 16.23
CA TYR A 7 26.98 11.68 16.15
C TYR A 7 26.41 11.89 17.57
N ASP A 8 26.24 13.16 17.96
CA ASP A 8 25.37 13.55 19.08
C ASP A 8 23.91 13.56 18.60
N GLY A 9 23.43 12.38 18.23
CA GLY A 9 22.03 12.11 18.00
C GLY A 9 21.53 11.25 19.15
N GLU A 10 21.09 11.92 20.22
CA GLU A 10 20.17 11.36 21.21
C GLU A 10 18.86 11.02 20.50
N TYR A 11 18.90 9.96 19.71
CA TYR A 11 17.74 9.11 19.53
C TYR A 11 17.77 8.24 20.78
N ASP A 12 16.89 8.54 21.72
CA ASP A 12 16.49 7.52 22.69
C ASP A 12 16.06 6.30 21.86
N LEU A 13 16.93 5.28 21.80
CA LEU A 13 16.63 3.97 21.23
C LEU A 13 15.66 3.18 22.14
N ASP A 14 14.93 3.87 23.00
CA ASP A 14 13.87 3.35 23.86
C ASP A 14 12.62 2.98 23.04
N GLU A 15 12.49 3.44 21.79
CA GLU A 15 11.49 2.92 20.85
C GLU A 15 11.76 1.46 20.42
N SER A 16 12.81 0.82 20.93
CA SER A 16 13.07 -0.61 20.73
C SER A 16 12.38 -1.52 21.74
N ASP A 17 11.92 -0.98 22.88
CA ASP A 17 11.17 -1.78 23.84
C ASP A 17 9.72 -1.92 23.36
N GLN A 18 9.30 -3.18 23.25
CA GLN A 18 7.91 -3.49 22.94
C GLN A 18 7.04 -3.07 24.12
N LEU A 19 5.89 -2.45 23.86
CA LEU A 19 4.95 -2.02 24.91
C LEU A 19 4.59 -3.21 25.81
N GLN A 20 4.74 -3.06 27.11
CA GLN A 20 4.48 -4.16 28.03
C GLN A 20 2.97 -4.38 28.21
N PRO A 21 2.53 -5.56 28.67
CA PRO A 21 1.10 -5.84 28.87
C PRO A 21 0.42 -4.86 29.85
N GLU A 22 1.19 -4.32 30.80
CA GLU A 22 0.76 -3.26 31.72
C GLU A 22 0.48 -1.92 31.01
N ASP A 23 1.09 -1.69 29.85
CA ASP A 23 0.91 -0.49 29.03
C ASP A 23 -0.16 -0.66 27.95
N THR A 24 -0.43 -1.90 27.49
CA THR A 24 -1.40 -2.16 26.41
C THR A 24 -2.77 -2.66 26.85
N LEU A 25 -3.01 -2.88 28.15
CA LEU A 25 -4.25 -3.50 28.66
C LEU A 25 -4.55 -4.89 28.04
N ASP A 26 -3.61 -5.47 27.31
CA ASP A 26 -3.73 -6.81 26.75
C ASP A 26 -3.35 -7.86 27.79
N ASP A 27 -4.16 -8.91 27.88
CA ASP A 27 -3.86 -10.07 28.71
C ASP A 27 -2.89 -11.01 27.97
N ALA A 28 -1.60 -10.69 28.06
CA ALA A 28 -0.54 -11.49 27.46
C ALA A 28 -0.21 -12.72 28.32
N GLU A 29 0.02 -13.88 27.68
CA GLU A 29 0.40 -15.14 28.34
C GLU A 29 1.79 -15.11 29.01
N VAL A 30 2.59 -14.07 28.73
CA VAL A 30 3.97 -13.90 29.22
C VAL A 30 4.12 -12.58 29.98
N GLY A 31 4.96 -12.58 31.02
CA GLY A 31 5.19 -11.40 31.86
C GLY A 31 6.00 -10.30 31.18
N ASP A 32 6.89 -10.66 30.26
CA ASP A 32 7.60 -9.77 29.35
C ASP A 32 7.32 -10.24 27.92
N ILE A 33 6.95 -9.32 27.02
CA ILE A 33 6.68 -9.67 25.62
C ILE A 33 7.92 -10.26 24.94
N LEU A 34 9.12 -9.88 25.37
CA LEU A 34 10.38 -10.40 24.85
C LEU A 34 10.59 -11.89 25.17
N ASP A 35 9.86 -12.45 26.15
CA ASP A 35 9.92 -13.88 26.49
C ASP A 35 9.09 -14.77 25.56
N ARG A 36 8.21 -14.21 24.72
CA ARG A 36 7.30 -15.00 23.85
C ARG A 36 8.04 -15.93 22.88
N GLY A 37 9.29 -15.63 22.56
CA GLY A 37 10.08 -16.36 21.57
C GLY A 37 9.54 -16.19 20.14
N TYR A 38 10.41 -16.33 19.16
CA TYR A 38 10.01 -16.36 17.75
C TYR A 38 9.81 -17.82 17.31
N SER A 39 8.64 -18.14 16.76
CA SER A 39 8.40 -19.42 16.08
C SER A 39 8.51 -19.21 14.56
N PRO A 40 9.60 -19.63 13.91
CA PRO A 40 9.70 -19.57 12.47
C PRO A 40 8.60 -20.42 11.80
N PRO A 41 8.22 -20.12 10.55
CA PRO A 41 7.31 -20.96 9.80
C PRO A 41 7.85 -22.40 9.69
N ASP A 42 6.93 -23.39 9.67
CA ASP A 42 7.25 -24.82 9.49
C ASP A 42 7.84 -25.16 8.10
N TYR A 43 7.91 -24.17 7.22
CA TYR A 43 8.48 -24.27 5.88
C TYR A 43 9.60 -23.23 5.70
N ALA A 44 10.53 -23.54 4.81
CA ALA A 44 11.58 -22.59 4.45
C ALA A 44 10.94 -21.36 3.79
N PRO A 45 11.21 -20.13 4.27
CA PRO A 45 10.72 -18.93 3.62
C PRO A 45 11.21 -18.87 2.16
N GLY A 46 10.38 -18.31 1.29
CA GLY A 46 10.74 -18.09 -0.11
C GLY A 46 12.02 -17.26 -0.22
N ASN A 47 12.91 -17.64 -1.14
CA ASN A 47 14.10 -16.86 -1.43
C ASN A 47 13.77 -15.88 -2.56
N HIS A 48 13.41 -14.65 -2.18
CA HIS A 48 13.06 -13.57 -3.10
C HIS A 48 14.25 -12.68 -3.48
N GLU A 49 15.47 -13.08 -3.12
CA GLU A 49 16.68 -12.34 -3.44
C GLU A 49 16.90 -12.39 -4.95
N HIS A 50 16.88 -11.23 -5.60
CA HIS A 50 17.12 -11.04 -7.04
C HIS A 50 16.00 -11.47 -8.01
N GLU A 51 14.75 -11.54 -7.56
CA GLU A 51 13.61 -11.68 -8.48
C GLU A 51 13.45 -10.46 -9.39
N THR A 52 13.06 -10.70 -10.64
CA THR A 52 12.68 -9.63 -11.57
C THR A 52 11.29 -9.10 -11.25
N LEU A 53 11.01 -7.85 -11.65
CA LEU A 53 9.68 -7.25 -11.51
C LEU A 53 8.60 -8.10 -12.17
N ASP A 54 8.87 -8.62 -13.37
CA ASP A 54 7.93 -9.48 -14.10
C ASP A 54 7.58 -10.76 -13.34
N SER A 55 8.54 -11.33 -12.60
CA SER A 55 8.31 -12.55 -11.82
C SER A 55 7.38 -12.27 -10.64
N ARG A 56 7.54 -11.12 -9.98
CA ARG A 56 6.64 -10.68 -8.90
C ARG A 56 5.24 -10.38 -9.39
N LEU A 57 5.12 -9.73 -10.55
CA LEU A 57 3.82 -9.43 -11.15
C LEU A 57 3.06 -10.71 -11.55
N ALA A 58 3.78 -11.78 -11.93
CA ALA A 58 3.16 -13.07 -12.22
C ALA A 58 2.63 -13.81 -10.98
N GLU A 59 3.11 -13.46 -9.79
CA GLU A 59 2.66 -14.01 -8.51
C GLU A 59 1.47 -13.23 -7.91
N GLU A 60 1.24 -12.00 -8.38
CA GLU A 60 0.14 -11.14 -7.91
C GLU A 60 -1.23 -11.68 -8.35
N GLU A 61 -2.17 -11.74 -7.42
CA GLU A 61 -3.58 -12.00 -7.73
C GLU A 61 -4.25 -10.67 -8.10
N PRO A 62 -4.82 -10.54 -9.32
CA PRO A 62 -5.48 -9.31 -9.73
C PRO A 62 -6.73 -9.04 -8.90
N ASP A 63 -6.98 -7.75 -8.62
CA ASP A 63 -8.17 -7.32 -7.90
C ASP A 63 -9.45 -7.81 -8.58
N VAL A 64 -10.37 -8.35 -7.78
CA VAL A 64 -11.69 -8.79 -8.24
C VAL A 64 -12.64 -7.59 -8.24
N ALA A 65 -13.13 -7.21 -9.40
CA ALA A 65 -14.20 -6.21 -9.49
C ALA A 65 -15.47 -6.74 -8.81
N ALA A 66 -16.26 -5.84 -8.21
CA ALA A 66 -17.60 -6.19 -7.75
C ALA A 66 -18.42 -6.71 -8.94
N ASN A 67 -19.18 -7.80 -8.75
CA ASN A 67 -20.03 -8.35 -9.80
C ASN A 67 -21.21 -7.40 -10.03
N ASP A 68 -21.53 -7.15 -11.31
CA ASP A 68 -22.67 -6.32 -11.73
C ASP A 68 -24.04 -6.92 -11.31
N ASP A 69 -24.05 -8.19 -10.92
CA ASP A 69 -25.23 -8.87 -10.37
C ASP A 69 -25.66 -8.33 -8.99
N ASP A 70 -24.81 -7.54 -8.31
CA ASP A 70 -25.14 -6.79 -7.08
C ASP A 70 -25.63 -5.36 -7.39
N ALA A 71 -26.02 -5.06 -8.64
CA ALA A 71 -26.62 -3.78 -8.99
C ALA A 71 -27.90 -3.53 -8.18
N ASP A 72 -27.87 -2.48 -7.36
CA ASP A 72 -29.03 -2.05 -6.61
C ASP A 72 -30.10 -1.56 -7.61
N PRO A 73 -31.31 -2.15 -7.64
CA PRO A 73 -32.37 -1.73 -8.54
C PRO A 73 -32.84 -0.28 -8.32
N ASP A 74 -32.55 0.31 -7.15
CA ASP A 74 -32.79 1.72 -6.87
C ASP A 74 -31.70 2.63 -7.47
N PHE A 75 -30.58 2.06 -7.94
CA PHE A 75 -29.48 2.73 -8.63
C PHE A 75 -29.15 2.04 -9.97
N PRO A 76 -30.04 2.14 -10.98
CA PRO A 76 -29.82 1.54 -12.29
C PRO A 76 -28.52 2.07 -12.94
N GLU A 77 -27.78 1.15 -13.58
CA GLU A 77 -26.43 1.25 -14.15
C GLU A 77 -25.87 2.67 -14.37
N GLN A 78 -24.66 2.87 -13.83
CA GLN A 78 -23.90 4.11 -13.95
C GLN A 78 -23.16 4.14 -15.29
N ALA A 79 -23.86 4.21 -16.43
CA ALA A 79 -23.20 4.33 -17.74
C ALA A 79 -22.27 5.58 -17.85
N GLU A 80 -22.42 6.53 -16.94
CA GLU A 80 -21.57 7.72 -16.77
C GLU A 80 -20.34 7.48 -15.89
N CYS A 81 -20.20 6.31 -15.26
CA CYS A 81 -19.04 5.88 -14.47
C CYS A 81 -18.58 4.53 -15.03
N GLY A 82 -17.51 4.52 -15.83
CA GLY A 82 -17.07 3.26 -16.41
C GLY A 82 -16.47 2.31 -15.38
N ASN A 83 -16.31 1.04 -15.76
CA ASN A 83 -15.98 -0.02 -14.81
C ASN A 83 -14.49 -0.08 -14.43
N SER A 84 -13.64 0.66 -15.15
CA SER A 84 -12.20 0.69 -14.90
C SER A 84 -11.83 1.97 -14.17
N ARG A 85 -11.30 1.83 -12.96
CA ARG A 85 -10.72 2.95 -12.20
C ARG A 85 -9.53 3.56 -12.97
N ALA A 86 -9.42 4.88 -12.95
CA ALA A 86 -8.25 5.60 -13.46
C ALA A 86 -7.05 5.47 -12.51
N GLY A 87 -5.85 5.47 -13.07
CA GLY A 87 -4.59 5.48 -12.32
C GLY A 87 -4.19 6.88 -11.80
N ARG A 88 -2.90 7.06 -11.56
CA ARG A 88 -2.30 8.36 -11.22
C ARG A 88 -2.41 9.30 -12.42
N ILE A 89 -2.90 10.52 -12.20
CA ILE A 89 -3.11 11.51 -13.26
C ILE A 89 -1.97 12.52 -13.27
N VAL A 90 -1.24 12.57 -14.38
CA VAL A 90 -0.14 13.53 -14.60
C VAL A 90 -0.57 14.61 -15.58
N ALA A 91 0.09 15.78 -15.52
CA ALA A 91 -0.17 16.86 -16.47
C ALA A 91 -0.01 16.37 -17.91
N SER A 92 -0.97 16.75 -18.76
CA SER A 92 -0.93 16.39 -20.18
C SER A 92 0.10 17.23 -20.94
N ASP A 93 0.81 16.61 -21.88
CA ASP A 93 1.74 17.31 -22.80
C ASP A 93 1.01 18.07 -23.93
N ILE A 94 -0.31 17.99 -23.96
CA ILE A 94 -1.14 18.64 -24.98
C ILE A 94 -1.30 20.12 -24.63
N ALA A 95 -1.13 21.00 -25.62
CA ALA A 95 -1.31 22.43 -25.42
C ALA A 95 -2.76 22.74 -24.97
N GLY A 96 -2.89 23.27 -23.75
CA GLY A 96 -4.18 23.51 -23.10
C GLY A 96 -3.98 23.88 -21.64
N ASP A 97 -5.08 23.94 -20.91
CA ASP A 97 -5.07 24.18 -19.47
C ASP A 97 -4.76 22.86 -18.74
N SER A 98 -3.65 22.82 -17.99
CA SER A 98 -3.23 21.66 -17.21
C SER A 98 -4.22 21.29 -16.11
N ASP A 99 -5.08 22.24 -15.71
CA ASP A 99 -6.11 22.03 -14.71
C ASP A 99 -7.33 21.28 -15.30
N VAL A 100 -7.40 21.17 -16.63
CA VAL A 100 -8.52 20.54 -17.36
C VAL A 100 -8.11 19.21 -17.99
N PHE A 101 -6.86 19.08 -18.44
CA PHE A 101 -6.39 17.89 -19.15
C PHE A 101 -5.25 17.19 -18.40
N GLY A 102 -5.50 15.92 -18.06
CA GLY A 102 -4.50 15.02 -17.49
C GLY A 102 -4.35 13.74 -18.31
N ARG A 103 -3.22 13.05 -18.12
CA ARG A 103 -2.94 11.73 -18.67
C ARG A 103 -2.92 10.71 -17.53
N ASP A 104 -3.55 9.55 -17.76
CA ASP A 104 -3.39 8.40 -16.89
C ASP A 104 -1.97 7.78 -17.06
N ALA A 105 -1.24 7.68 -15.95
CA ALA A 105 0.08 7.08 -15.86
C ALA A 105 0.07 5.66 -15.26
N GLY A 106 -1.11 5.10 -14.98
CA GLY A 106 -1.30 3.77 -14.39
C GLY A 106 -1.43 3.79 -12.87
N VAL A 107 -1.74 2.62 -12.30
CA VAL A 107 -1.94 2.42 -10.86
C VAL A 107 -0.57 2.29 -10.17
N ASP A 108 -0.27 3.20 -9.25
CA ASP A 108 1.01 3.25 -8.52
C ASP A 108 0.91 2.57 -7.15
N GLY A 109 0.43 1.32 -7.10
CA GLY A 109 0.40 0.50 -5.87
C GLY A 109 -0.21 1.20 -4.64
N ALA A 110 -1.38 1.82 -4.80
CA ALA A 110 -2.07 2.66 -3.81
C ALA A 110 -1.47 4.07 -3.52
N GLY A 111 -0.47 4.51 -4.29
CA GLY A 111 0.07 5.87 -4.22
C GLY A 111 -0.81 6.96 -4.86
N ALA A 112 -1.95 6.59 -5.45
CA ALA A 112 -2.91 7.54 -5.99
C ALA A 112 -3.65 8.29 -4.87
N SER A 113 -3.91 9.57 -5.09
CA SER A 113 -4.73 10.38 -4.19
C SER A 113 -6.17 9.85 -4.13
N ALA A 114 -6.91 10.21 -3.08
CA ALA A 114 -8.32 9.83 -2.93
C ALA A 114 -9.19 10.31 -4.10
N GLU A 115 -8.88 11.47 -4.67
CA GLU A 115 -9.59 12.04 -5.82
C GLU A 115 -9.33 11.23 -7.08
N GLU A 116 -8.07 10.91 -7.36
CA GLU A 116 -7.70 10.03 -8.47
C GLU A 116 -8.30 8.63 -8.31
N ALA A 117 -8.38 8.12 -7.07
CA ALA A 117 -8.98 6.84 -6.78
C ALA A 117 -10.49 6.77 -7.04
N ALA A 118 -11.18 7.92 -7.00
CA ALA A 118 -12.60 8.01 -7.29
C ALA A 118 -12.92 8.12 -8.79
N MET A 119 -11.93 8.45 -9.63
CA MET A 119 -12.13 8.64 -11.07
C MET A 119 -12.18 7.32 -11.83
N HIS A 120 -13.08 7.22 -12.82
CA HIS A 120 -13.28 6.04 -13.66
C HIS A 120 -13.26 6.41 -15.14
N ILE A 121 -12.78 5.49 -15.99
CA ILE A 121 -12.64 5.67 -17.44
C ILE A 121 -13.92 5.21 -18.14
N ILE A 122 -14.47 6.05 -19.02
CA ILE A 122 -15.64 5.75 -19.86
C ILE A 122 -15.15 5.45 -21.30
N ASP A 123 -15.61 4.35 -21.90
CA ASP A 123 -15.31 3.91 -23.28
C ASP A 123 -16.47 4.15 -24.28
#